data_AF-A0A367UDC4-F1
#
_entry.id   AF-A0A367UDC4-F1
#
_cell.length_a   1.000
_cell.length_b   1.000
_cell.length_c   1.000
_cell.angle_alpha   90.00
_cell.angle_beta   90.00
_cell.angle_gamma   90.00
#
_symmetry.space_group_name_H-M   'P 1'
#
loop_
_entity.id
_entity.type
_entity.pdbx_description
1 polymer ?
#
loop_
_entity_poly.entity_id
_entity_poly.type
_entity_poly.pdbx_seq_one_letter_code
_entity_poly.pdbx_strand_id
1 'polypeptide(L)'
;MSDKLAGYLPRLSFLQTTEPGSLTLARLYLEMATALDKSERMMALSLFDEADHLFAAHLQTAPDAARAGLAHSLNNRAALEIDGQQWADAVDAARQAVELRRDRLANMPSGQSESARLDLGYSQGALVLALRGAGRFGIARETCAEALGNLAIFAGKKNQQAFILLAKLICLYTELCSRTDENPDPVLLLPLAKAFYDSNQTG
;
A
#
# COMPACT_ATOMS: atom_id res chain seq x y z
N MET A 1 19.73 5.56 -20.40
CA MET A 1 19.85 5.77 -18.95
C MET A 1 18.82 6.83 -18.59
N SER A 2 17.99 6.62 -17.58
CA SER A 2 16.91 7.56 -17.23
C SER A 2 17.49 8.85 -16.61
N ASP A 3 17.10 10.01 -17.11
CA ASP A 3 17.47 11.32 -16.54
C ASP A 3 17.04 11.43 -15.07
N LYS A 4 15.94 10.77 -14.69
CA LYS A 4 15.43 10.75 -13.31
C LYS A 4 16.39 10.06 -12.34
N LEU A 5 17.21 9.13 -12.83
CA LEU A 5 18.14 8.36 -12.00
C LEU A 5 19.53 8.99 -11.86
N ALA A 6 19.86 10.01 -12.66
CA ALA A 6 21.19 10.60 -12.70
C ALA A 6 21.66 11.08 -11.31
N GLY A 7 20.75 11.66 -10.51
CA GLY A 7 21.05 12.14 -9.16
C GLY A 7 21.37 11.04 -8.14
N TYR A 8 20.98 9.79 -8.42
CA TYR A 8 21.18 8.65 -7.50
C TYR A 8 22.52 7.94 -7.73
N LEU A 9 23.11 8.06 -8.92
CA LEU A 9 24.29 7.29 -9.33
C LEU A 9 25.49 7.42 -8.38
N PRO A 10 25.88 8.63 -7.89
CA PRO A 10 27.02 8.74 -6.98
C PRO A 10 26.79 7.96 -5.67
N ARG A 11 25.56 8.05 -5.12
CA ARG A 11 25.18 7.34 -3.90
C ARG A 11 25.08 5.84 -4.13
N LEU A 12 24.54 5.42 -5.28
CA LEU A 12 24.44 4.02 -5.66
C LEU A 12 25.82 3.36 -5.74
N SER A 13 26.74 3.95 -6.52
CA SER A 13 28.09 3.42 -6.68
C SER A 13 28.85 3.35 -5.36
N PHE A 14 28.69 4.36 -4.50
CA PHE A 14 29.29 4.35 -3.16
C PHE A 14 28.77 3.18 -2.32
N LEU A 15 27.44 3.03 -2.18
CA LEU A 15 26.83 2.00 -1.34
C LEU A 15 27.10 0.58 -1.87
N GLN A 16 27.10 0.38 -3.19
CA GLN A 16 27.47 -0.92 -3.79
C GLN A 16 28.91 -1.33 -3.46
N THR A 17 29.81 -0.35 -3.28
CA THR A 17 31.22 -0.61 -2.97
C THR A 17 31.45 -0.79 -1.48
N THR A 18 30.79 0.00 -0.64
CA THR A 18 31.06 0.05 0.81
C THR A 18 30.16 -0.86 1.63
N GLU A 19 28.91 -1.07 1.21
CA GLU A 19 27.90 -1.83 1.96
C GLU A 19 26.87 -2.54 1.04
N PRO A 20 27.29 -3.44 0.13
CA PRO A 20 26.45 -4.03 -0.94
C PRO A 20 25.25 -4.85 -0.45
N GLY A 21 25.27 -5.27 0.82
CA GLY A 21 24.22 -6.07 1.42
C GLY A 21 23.45 -5.31 2.50
N SER A 22 23.36 -3.98 2.45
CA SER A 22 22.72 -3.21 3.53
C SER A 22 21.28 -2.82 3.23
N LEU A 23 20.52 -2.58 4.31
CA LEU A 23 19.19 -1.97 4.22
C LEU A 23 19.22 -0.54 3.65
N THR A 24 20.35 0.16 3.74
CA THR A 24 20.52 1.49 3.14
C THR A 24 20.50 1.39 1.61
N LEU A 25 21.21 0.40 1.06
CA LEU A 25 21.20 0.14 -0.38
C LEU A 25 19.81 -0.35 -0.84
N ALA A 26 19.16 -1.22 -0.07
CA ALA A 26 17.78 -1.66 -0.36
C ALA A 26 16.80 -0.48 -0.48
N ARG A 27 16.87 0.47 0.46
CA ARG A 27 16.06 1.69 0.43
C ARG A 27 16.38 2.57 -0.76
N LEU A 28 17.67 2.68 -1.14
CA LEU A 28 18.06 3.45 -2.31
C LEU A 28 17.46 2.86 -3.60
N TYR A 29 17.52 1.54 -3.79
CA TYR A 29 16.88 0.88 -4.93
C TYR A 29 15.37 1.12 -4.95
N LEU A 30 14.70 1.03 -3.79
CA LEU A 30 13.28 1.34 -3.67
C LEU A 30 12.96 2.81 -4.03
N GLU A 31 13.77 3.76 -3.55
CA GLU A 31 13.63 5.19 -3.89
C GLU A 31 13.77 5.40 -5.41
N MET A 32 14.80 4.81 -6.01
CA MET A 32 15.04 4.87 -7.45
C MET A 32 13.89 4.25 -8.25
N ALA A 33 13.40 3.07 -7.85
CA ALA A 33 12.27 2.40 -8.50
C ALA A 33 11.00 3.27 -8.45
N THR A 34 10.75 3.90 -7.30
CA THR A 34 9.57 4.77 -7.06
C THR A 34 9.63 6.07 -7.86
N ALA A 35 10.82 6.53 -8.25
CA ALA A 35 10.99 7.72 -9.09
C ALA A 35 10.63 7.47 -10.57
N LEU A 36 10.56 6.21 -10.99
CA LEU A 36 10.22 5.80 -12.35
C LEU A 36 8.72 5.64 -12.52
N ASP A 37 8.23 5.81 -13.75
CA ASP A 37 6.83 5.59 -14.09
C ASP A 37 6.68 4.43 -15.08
N LYS A 38 5.43 4.15 -15.49
CA LYS A 38 5.10 3.04 -16.39
C LYS A 38 5.84 3.06 -17.74
N SER A 39 6.32 4.22 -18.21
CA SER A 39 7.13 4.29 -19.43
C SER A 39 8.51 3.65 -19.26
N GLU A 40 8.98 3.56 -18.02
CA GLU A 40 10.27 3.00 -17.61
C GLU A 40 10.08 1.69 -16.82
N ARG A 41 8.93 1.03 -17.00
CA ARG A 41 8.46 -0.12 -16.20
C ARG A 41 9.53 -1.18 -15.97
N MET A 42 10.20 -1.66 -17.02
CA MET A 42 11.20 -2.73 -16.88
C MET A 42 12.38 -2.34 -15.97
N MET A 43 12.80 -1.08 -16.01
CA MET A 43 13.86 -0.57 -15.14
C MET A 43 13.38 -0.45 -13.70
N ALA A 44 12.16 0.04 -13.49
CA ALA A 44 11.56 0.11 -12.16
C ALA A 44 11.40 -1.27 -11.53
N LEU A 45 10.92 -2.26 -12.29
CA LEU A 45 10.79 -3.64 -11.82
C LEU A 45 12.14 -4.26 -11.43
N SER A 46 13.18 -4.06 -12.25
CA SER A 46 14.53 -4.51 -11.91
C SER A 46 15.03 -3.88 -10.60
N LEU A 47 14.76 -2.60 -10.37
CA LEU A 47 15.15 -1.93 -9.11
C LEU A 47 14.31 -2.41 -7.91
N PHE A 48 13.03 -2.69 -8.10
CA PHE A 48 12.21 -3.32 -7.06
C PHE A 48 12.73 -4.72 -6.72
N ASP A 49 13.13 -5.53 -7.71
CA ASP A 49 13.68 -6.87 -7.47
C ASP A 49 14.97 -6.81 -6.64
N GLU A 50 15.87 -5.86 -6.93
CA GLU A 50 17.08 -5.63 -6.13
C GLU A 50 16.76 -5.19 -4.69
N ALA A 51 15.79 -4.27 -4.52
CA ALA A 51 15.35 -3.84 -3.20
C ALA A 51 14.73 -4.99 -2.40
N ASP A 52 13.85 -5.78 -3.02
CA ASP A 52 13.13 -6.89 -2.40
C ASP A 52 14.10 -8.00 -1.99
N HIS A 53 15.09 -8.31 -2.83
CA HIS A 53 16.14 -9.28 -2.50
C HIS A 53 16.91 -8.88 -1.25
N LEU A 54 17.34 -7.61 -1.16
CA LEU A 54 18.06 -7.11 0.00
C LEU A 54 17.18 -7.03 1.26
N PHE A 55 15.92 -6.61 1.16
CA PHE A 55 15.00 -6.65 2.30
C PHE A 55 14.79 -8.08 2.79
N ALA A 56 14.57 -9.05 1.89
CA ALA A 56 14.38 -10.45 2.23
C ALA A 56 15.59 -11.04 2.97
N ALA A 57 16.82 -10.68 2.57
CA ALA A 57 18.05 -11.12 3.23
C ALA A 57 18.15 -10.68 4.71
N HIS A 58 17.42 -9.64 5.11
CA HIS A 58 17.43 -9.10 6.49
C HIS A 58 16.25 -9.56 7.34
N LEU A 59 15.42 -10.49 6.87
CA LEU A 59 14.25 -10.95 7.64
C LEU A 59 14.60 -11.59 8.99
N GLN A 60 15.82 -12.13 9.13
CA GLN A 60 16.29 -12.75 10.38
C GLN A 60 17.06 -11.78 11.29
N THR A 61 17.78 -10.82 10.70
CA THR A 61 18.68 -9.92 11.44
C THR A 61 18.03 -8.59 11.82
N ALA A 62 17.09 -8.11 11.00
CA ALA A 62 16.33 -6.88 11.22
C ALA A 62 14.87 -7.05 10.77
N PRO A 63 14.11 -7.99 11.36
CA PRO A 63 12.80 -8.45 10.89
C PRO A 63 11.80 -7.31 10.66
N ASP A 64 11.71 -6.36 11.58
CA ASP A 64 10.72 -5.28 11.49
C ASP A 64 11.02 -4.32 10.35
N ALA A 65 12.29 -3.92 10.21
CA ALA A 65 12.73 -3.02 9.14
C ALA A 65 12.65 -3.70 7.76
N ALA A 66 13.03 -4.98 7.68
CA ALA A 66 12.96 -5.79 6.48
C ALA A 66 11.53 -5.97 5.99
N ARG A 67 10.61 -6.39 6.87
CA ARG A 67 9.19 -6.56 6.51
C ARG A 67 8.53 -5.25 6.12
N ALA A 68 8.81 -4.16 6.85
CA ALA A 68 8.27 -2.84 6.52
C ALA A 68 8.76 -2.36 5.15
N GLY A 69 10.05 -2.54 4.84
CA GLY A 69 10.65 -2.20 3.56
C GLY A 69 10.06 -3.02 2.40
N LEU A 70 9.97 -4.33 2.56
CA LEU A 70 9.39 -5.25 1.57
C LEU A 70 7.92 -4.91 1.29
N ALA A 71 7.12 -4.69 2.33
CA ALA A 71 5.72 -4.29 2.16
C ALA A 71 5.58 -2.93 1.45
N HIS A 72 6.49 -1.99 1.69
CA HIS A 72 6.49 -0.70 0.99
C HIS A 72 6.87 -0.85 -0.49
N SER A 73 7.90 -1.64 -0.78
CA SER A 73 8.33 -1.97 -2.13
C SER A 73 7.22 -2.62 -2.96
N LEU A 74 6.60 -3.67 -2.43
CA LEU A 74 5.48 -4.36 -3.08
C LEU A 74 4.28 -3.44 -3.31
N ASN A 75 3.97 -2.54 -2.38
CA ASN A 75 2.89 -1.57 -2.55
C ASN A 75 3.17 -0.57 -3.68
N ASN A 76 4.42 -0.12 -3.82
CA ASN A 76 4.82 0.80 -4.89
C ASN A 76 4.90 0.08 -6.24
N ARG A 77 5.37 -1.18 -6.25
CA ARG A 77 5.30 -2.08 -7.41
C ARG A 77 3.85 -2.23 -7.88
N ALA A 78 2.91 -2.49 -6.97
CA ALA A 78 1.49 -2.59 -7.32
C ALA A 78 0.95 -1.30 -7.96
N ALA A 79 1.34 -0.13 -7.46
CA ALA A 79 0.93 1.16 -8.02
C ALA A 79 1.48 1.34 -9.46
N LEU A 80 2.75 1.02 -9.70
CA LEU A 80 3.35 1.04 -11.04
C LEU A 80 2.59 0.12 -12.01
N GLU A 81 2.24 -1.08 -11.55
CA GLU A 81 1.52 -2.07 -12.36
C GLU A 81 0.06 -1.67 -12.63
N ILE A 82 -0.61 -1.04 -11.67
CA ILE A 82 -1.94 -0.42 -11.87
C ILE A 82 -1.87 0.65 -12.96
N ASP A 83 -0.88 1.54 -12.90
CA ASP A 83 -0.71 2.61 -13.89
C ASP A 83 -0.41 2.05 -15.29
N GLY A 84 0.33 0.94 -15.34
CA GLY A 84 0.61 0.15 -16.54
C GLY A 84 -0.51 -0.80 -16.97
N GLN A 85 -1.62 -0.86 -16.23
CA GLN A 85 -2.75 -1.79 -16.45
C GLN A 85 -2.35 -3.28 -16.49
N GLN A 86 -1.28 -3.65 -15.77
CA GLN A 86 -0.83 -5.03 -15.63
C GLN A 86 -1.51 -5.66 -14.41
N TRP A 87 -2.78 -5.98 -14.55
CA TRP A 87 -3.64 -6.28 -13.41
C TRP A 87 -3.27 -7.53 -12.62
N ALA A 88 -2.73 -8.56 -13.27
CA ALA A 88 -2.27 -9.77 -12.59
C ALA A 88 -1.10 -9.46 -11.64
N ASP A 89 -0.05 -8.84 -12.19
CA ASP A 89 1.15 -8.43 -11.44
C ASP A 89 0.78 -7.44 -10.30
N ALA A 90 -0.13 -6.50 -10.58
CA ALA A 90 -0.64 -5.57 -9.57
C ALA A 90 -1.35 -6.27 -8.41
N VAL A 91 -2.21 -7.27 -8.70
CA VAL A 91 -2.93 -8.04 -7.67
C VAL A 91 -1.94 -8.83 -6.81
N ASP A 92 -0.96 -9.47 -7.44
CA ASP A 92 0.02 -10.30 -6.73
C ASP A 92 0.91 -9.46 -5.81
N ALA A 93 1.39 -8.31 -6.30
CA ALA A 93 2.19 -7.39 -5.48
C ALA A 93 1.36 -6.78 -4.34
N ALA A 94 0.15 -6.29 -4.61
CA ALA A 94 -0.70 -5.67 -3.60
C ALA A 94 -1.13 -6.67 -2.52
N ARG A 95 -1.43 -7.93 -2.90
CA ARG A 95 -1.79 -9.00 -1.96
C ARG A 95 -0.67 -9.28 -0.97
N GLN A 96 0.55 -9.46 -1.45
CA GLN A 96 1.70 -9.71 -0.59
C GLN A 96 1.97 -8.53 0.36
N ALA A 97 1.80 -7.29 -0.10
CA ALA A 97 1.90 -6.11 0.75
C ALA A 97 0.83 -6.08 1.86
N VAL A 98 -0.43 -6.44 1.53
CA VAL A 98 -1.53 -6.57 2.51
C VAL A 98 -1.20 -7.65 3.54
N GLU A 99 -0.72 -8.82 3.13
CA GLU A 99 -0.38 -9.94 4.02
C GLU A 99 0.71 -9.53 5.02
N LEU A 100 1.82 -8.95 4.55
CA LEU A 100 2.89 -8.46 5.42
C LEU A 100 2.42 -7.41 6.43
N ARG A 101 1.56 -6.47 6.01
CA ARG A 101 1.04 -5.41 6.89
C ARG A 101 -0.02 -5.92 7.85
N ARG A 102 -0.83 -6.90 7.45
CA ARG A 102 -1.81 -7.57 8.33
C ARG A 102 -1.09 -8.35 9.42
N ASP A 103 -0.08 -9.13 9.06
CA ASP A 103 0.74 -9.87 10.03
C ASP A 103 1.44 -8.93 11.01
N ARG A 104 1.99 -7.81 10.51
CA ARG A 104 2.59 -6.78 11.37
C ARG A 104 1.57 -6.18 12.34
N LEU A 105 0.39 -5.81 11.85
CA LEU A 105 -0.66 -5.21 12.67
C LEU A 105 -1.18 -6.19 13.75
N ALA A 106 -1.33 -7.47 13.42
CA ALA A 106 -1.77 -8.50 14.35
C ALA A 106 -0.80 -8.71 15.52
N ASN A 107 0.49 -8.43 15.31
CA ASN A 107 1.54 -8.58 16.31
C ASN A 107 1.86 -7.26 17.06
N MET A 108 1.11 -6.18 16.85
CA MET A 108 1.33 -4.89 17.50
C MET A 108 0.46 -4.67 18.75
N PRO A 109 0.98 -3.98 19.78
CA PRO A 109 0.15 -3.47 20.88
C PRO A 109 -0.88 -2.46 20.36
N SER A 110 -2.07 -2.43 20.96
CA SER A 110 -3.23 -1.63 20.52
C SER A 110 -2.93 -0.13 20.29
N GLY A 111 -2.02 0.48 21.05
CA GLY A 111 -1.65 1.90 20.90
C GLY A 111 -0.73 2.26 19.73
N GLN A 112 0.05 1.31 19.20
CA GLN A 112 0.92 1.52 18.02
C GLN A 112 0.21 1.19 16.70
N SER A 113 -1.07 0.82 16.79
CA SER A 113 -1.83 0.27 15.68
C SER A 113 -2.24 1.31 14.63
N GLU A 114 -2.34 2.60 14.95
CA GLU A 114 -2.90 3.58 14.01
C GLU A 114 -2.08 3.72 12.72
N SER A 115 -0.78 4.00 12.81
CA SER A 115 0.07 4.09 11.61
C SER A 115 0.07 2.78 10.82
N ALA A 116 0.13 1.64 11.51
CA ALA A 116 0.09 0.33 10.85
C ALA A 116 -1.27 0.05 10.17
N ARG A 117 -2.38 0.52 10.76
CA ARG A 117 -3.72 0.45 10.16
C ARG A 117 -3.83 1.32 8.91
N LEU A 118 -3.23 2.51 8.91
CA LEU A 118 -3.16 3.36 7.73
C LEU A 118 -2.32 2.72 6.62
N ASP A 119 -1.14 2.20 6.95
CA ASP A 119 -0.29 1.47 6.00
C ASP A 119 -1.06 0.29 5.39
N LEU A 120 -1.74 -0.51 6.23
CA LEU A 120 -2.57 -1.63 5.77
C LEU A 120 -3.70 -1.13 4.86
N GLY A 121 -4.37 -0.03 5.23
CA GLY A 121 -5.43 0.59 4.45
C GLY A 121 -4.97 1.04 3.06
N TYR A 122 -3.76 1.59 2.94
CA TYR A 122 -3.18 1.95 1.64
C TYR A 122 -2.94 0.73 0.75
N SER A 123 -2.41 -0.37 1.30
CA SER A 123 -2.23 -1.62 0.54
C SER A 123 -3.55 -2.28 0.19
N GLN A 124 -4.53 -2.25 1.08
CA GLN A 124 -5.88 -2.72 0.78
C GLN A 124 -6.49 -1.89 -0.35
N GLY A 125 -6.34 -0.56 -0.33
CA GLY A 125 -6.79 0.31 -1.43
C GLY A 125 -6.14 -0.03 -2.77
N ALA A 126 -4.82 -0.26 -2.79
CA ALA A 126 -4.12 -0.72 -3.98
C ALA A 126 -4.65 -2.09 -4.46
N LEU A 127 -4.86 -3.03 -3.55
CA LEU A 127 -5.42 -4.35 -3.86
C LEU A 127 -6.85 -4.24 -4.43
N VAL A 128 -7.71 -3.38 -3.87
CA VAL A 128 -9.06 -3.15 -4.39
C VAL A 128 -9.00 -2.60 -5.82
N LEU A 129 -8.14 -1.63 -6.09
CA LEU A 129 -7.96 -1.06 -7.42
C LEU A 129 -7.46 -2.11 -8.43
N ALA A 130 -6.47 -2.92 -8.04
CA ALA A 130 -5.92 -3.98 -8.88
C ALA A 130 -6.96 -5.06 -9.18
N LEU A 131 -7.70 -5.53 -8.16
CA LEU A 131 -8.78 -6.51 -8.32
C LEU A 131 -9.92 -5.98 -9.18
N ARG A 132 -10.29 -4.72 -9.01
CA ARG A 132 -11.29 -4.03 -9.85
C ARG A 132 -10.83 -3.95 -11.30
N GLY A 133 -9.56 -3.60 -11.56
CA GLY A 133 -8.97 -3.59 -12.90
C GLY A 133 -8.94 -4.98 -13.54
N ALA A 134 -8.67 -6.02 -12.75
CA ALA A 134 -8.74 -7.43 -13.16
C ALA A 134 -10.18 -7.97 -13.36
N GLY A 135 -11.23 -7.16 -13.15
CA GLY A 135 -12.63 -7.58 -13.24
C GLY A 135 -13.12 -8.47 -12.09
N ARG A 136 -12.35 -8.61 -11.01
CA ARG A 136 -12.69 -9.44 -9.84
C ARG A 136 -13.52 -8.65 -8.83
N PHE A 137 -14.68 -8.14 -9.27
CA PHE A 137 -15.47 -7.15 -8.53
C PHE A 137 -15.97 -7.63 -7.15
N GLY A 138 -16.37 -8.89 -7.01
CA GLY A 138 -16.81 -9.44 -5.71
C GLY A 138 -15.70 -9.40 -4.66
N ILE A 139 -14.51 -9.92 -5.01
CA ILE A 139 -13.35 -9.93 -4.12
C ILE A 139 -12.87 -8.50 -3.84
N ALA A 140 -12.91 -7.62 -4.85
CA ALA A 140 -12.60 -6.20 -4.66
C ALA A 140 -13.54 -5.55 -3.64
N ARG A 141 -14.85 -5.84 -3.71
CA ARG A 141 -15.87 -5.32 -2.80
C ARG A 141 -15.62 -5.78 -1.37
N GLU A 142 -15.41 -7.06 -1.16
CA GLU A 142 -15.09 -7.65 0.14
C GLU A 142 -13.81 -7.04 0.74
N THR A 143 -12.75 -6.93 -0.08
CA THR A 143 -11.49 -6.29 0.33
C THR A 143 -11.69 -4.82 0.70
N CYS A 144 -12.55 -4.11 -0.03
CA CYS A 144 -12.87 -2.71 0.25
C CYS A 144 -13.66 -2.57 1.56
N ALA A 145 -14.59 -3.49 1.84
CA ALA A 145 -15.32 -3.53 3.10
C ALA A 145 -14.38 -3.77 4.29
N GLU A 146 -13.43 -4.70 4.16
CA GLU A 146 -12.41 -4.95 5.18
C GLU A 146 -11.54 -3.70 5.42
N ALA A 147 -11.15 -3.00 4.35
CA ALA A 147 -10.38 -1.76 4.45
C ALA A 147 -11.14 -0.65 5.20
N LEU A 148 -12.44 -0.50 4.92
CA LEU A 148 -13.32 0.43 5.63
C LEU A 148 -13.43 0.08 7.11
N GLY A 149 -13.62 -1.20 7.45
CA GLY A 149 -13.65 -1.67 8.83
C GLY A 149 -12.33 -1.44 9.57
N ASN A 150 -11.20 -1.70 8.91
CA ASN A 150 -9.86 -1.44 9.45
C ASN A 150 -9.65 0.06 9.77
N LEU A 151 -10.07 0.94 8.86
CA LEU A 151 -9.87 2.39 8.96
C LEU A 151 -10.97 3.11 9.75
N ALA A 152 -12.03 2.41 10.17
CA ALA A 152 -13.17 3.02 10.87
C ALA A 152 -12.77 3.81 12.13
N ILE A 153 -11.69 3.40 12.81
CA ILE A 153 -11.16 4.08 13.99
C ILE A 153 -10.73 5.54 13.72
N PHE A 154 -10.47 5.88 12.45
CA PHE A 154 -10.08 7.22 12.03
C PHE A 154 -11.27 8.11 11.68
N ALA A 155 -12.47 7.53 11.56
CA ALA A 155 -13.66 8.32 11.28
C ALA A 155 -13.89 9.31 12.44
N GLY A 156 -14.00 10.59 12.10
CA GLY A 156 -14.13 11.68 13.07
C GLY A 156 -12.84 12.14 13.76
N LYS A 157 -11.68 11.54 13.46
CA LYS A 157 -10.37 12.06 13.92
C LYS A 157 -9.85 13.16 12.98
N LYS A 158 -9.09 14.12 13.54
CA LYS A 158 -8.35 15.13 12.74
C LYS A 158 -7.12 14.50 12.06
N ASN A 159 -7.34 13.59 11.12
CA ASN A 159 -6.30 12.97 10.31
C ASN A 159 -6.68 13.06 8.82
N GLN A 160 -6.05 14.00 8.11
CA GLN A 160 -6.38 14.30 6.71
C GLN A 160 -6.11 13.11 5.78
N GLN A 161 -5.01 12.39 5.99
CA GLN A 161 -4.65 11.23 5.16
C GLN A 161 -5.68 10.12 5.29
N ALA A 162 -6.06 9.79 6.53
CA ALA A 162 -7.09 8.81 6.81
C ALA A 162 -8.45 9.19 6.22
N PHE A 163 -8.83 10.47 6.35
CA PHE A 163 -10.07 10.99 5.79
C PHE A 163 -10.12 10.84 4.26
N ILE A 164 -9.06 11.25 3.55
CA ILE A 164 -8.99 11.13 2.09
C ILE A 164 -9.08 9.67 1.66
N LEU A 165 -8.39 8.77 2.35
CA LEU A 165 -8.40 7.35 2.04
C LEU A 165 -9.77 6.73 2.28
N LEU A 166 -10.39 7.01 3.45
CA LEU A 166 -11.76 6.56 3.76
C LEU A 166 -12.77 7.05 2.72
N ALA A 167 -12.73 8.33 2.33
CA ALA A 167 -13.64 8.88 1.34
C ALA A 167 -13.50 8.16 -0.01
N LYS A 168 -12.26 7.93 -0.48
CA LYS A 168 -12.00 7.18 -1.71
C LYS A 168 -12.53 5.75 -1.63
N LEU A 169 -12.29 5.06 -0.51
CA LEU A 169 -12.76 3.68 -0.30
C LEU A 169 -14.28 3.59 -0.20
N ILE A 170 -14.96 4.57 0.41
CA ILE A 170 -16.43 4.61 0.45
C ILE A 170 -16.99 4.72 -0.98
N CYS A 171 -16.47 5.63 -1.80
CA CYS A 171 -16.88 5.76 -3.19
C CYS A 171 -16.61 4.48 -4.01
N LEU A 172 -15.46 3.84 -3.77
CA LEU A 172 -15.09 2.61 -4.46
C LEU A 172 -15.97 1.43 -4.04
N TYR A 173 -16.27 1.33 -2.74
CA TYR A 173 -17.15 0.30 -2.20
C TYR A 173 -18.57 0.42 -2.75
N THR A 174 -19.14 1.64 -2.81
CA THR A 174 -20.48 1.84 -3.38
C THR A 174 -20.53 1.53 -4.87
N GLU A 175 -19.51 1.91 -5.65
CA GLU A 175 -19.39 1.50 -7.05
C GLU A 175 -19.35 -0.03 -7.20
N LEU A 176 -18.54 -0.70 -6.38
CA LEU A 176 -18.37 -2.16 -6.42
C LEU A 176 -19.64 -2.90 -6.01
N CYS A 177 -20.41 -2.38 -5.04
CA CYS A 177 -21.73 -2.90 -4.70
C CYS A 177 -22.66 -2.84 -5.90
N SER A 178 -22.76 -1.68 -6.57
CA SER A 178 -23.58 -1.55 -7.77
C SER A 178 -23.15 -2.48 -8.91
N ARG A 179 -21.84 -2.71 -9.10
CA ARG A 179 -21.32 -3.64 -10.12
C ARG A 179 -21.58 -5.12 -9.81
N THR A 180 -21.89 -5.44 -8.57
CA THR A 180 -22.13 -6.81 -8.09
C THR A 180 -23.60 -7.06 -7.75
N ASP A 181 -24.49 -6.12 -8.12
CA ASP A 181 -25.93 -6.15 -7.78
C ASP A 181 -26.20 -6.30 -6.27
N GLU A 182 -25.30 -5.78 -5.45
CA GLU A 182 -25.42 -5.75 -4.00
C GLU A 182 -25.72 -4.34 -3.50
N ASN A 183 -26.40 -4.27 -2.35
CA ASN A 183 -26.61 -2.99 -1.67
C ASN A 183 -25.44 -2.69 -0.74
N PRO A 184 -24.99 -1.42 -0.64
CA PRO A 184 -23.99 -1.03 0.35
C PRO A 184 -24.45 -1.36 1.78
N ASP A 185 -23.59 -2.01 2.57
CA ASP A 185 -23.95 -2.46 3.91
C ASP A 185 -24.12 -1.27 4.88
N PRO A 186 -25.33 -1.03 5.42
CA PRO A 186 -25.55 0.05 6.39
C PRO A 186 -24.83 -0.19 7.72
N VAL A 187 -24.56 -1.44 8.12
CA VAL A 187 -23.81 -1.74 9.34
C VAL A 187 -22.37 -1.25 9.24
N LEU A 188 -21.80 -1.29 8.03
CA LEU A 188 -20.47 -0.75 7.74
C LEU A 188 -20.46 0.78 7.62
N LEU A 189 -21.43 1.36 6.89
CA LEU A 189 -21.36 2.77 6.49
C LEU A 189 -21.95 3.75 7.53
N LEU A 190 -23.00 3.37 8.26
CA LEU A 190 -23.65 4.28 9.21
C LEU A 190 -22.75 4.71 10.38
N PRO A 191 -21.93 3.82 10.98
CA PRO A 191 -21.00 4.24 12.03
C PRO A 191 -19.97 5.27 11.54
N LEU A 192 -19.48 5.12 10.31
CA LEU A 192 -18.54 6.08 9.69
C LEU A 192 -19.22 7.45 9.50
N ALA A 193 -20.43 7.46 8.95
CA ALA A 193 -21.21 8.68 8.74
C ALA A 193 -21.49 9.41 10.05
N LYS A 194 -21.88 8.67 11.09
CA LYS A 194 -22.10 9.21 12.43
C LYS A 194 -20.83 9.82 13.01
N ALA A 195 -19.70 9.11 12.93
CA ALA A 195 -18.42 9.60 13.45
C ALA A 195 -17.96 10.89 12.74
N PHE A 196 -18.16 11.00 11.42
CA PHE A 196 -17.90 12.26 10.71
C PHE A 196 -18.83 13.39 11.15
N TYR A 197 -20.13 13.11 11.28
CA TYR A 197 -21.11 14.09 11.74
C TYR A 197 -20.77 14.64 13.13
N ASP A 198 -20.53 13.75 14.10
CA ASP A 198 -20.24 14.12 15.49
C ASP A 198 -18.97 14.98 15.58
N SER A 199 -17.93 14.64 14.79
CA SER A 199 -16.66 15.40 14.80
C SER A 199 -16.79 16.83 14.30
N ASN A 200 -17.74 17.11 13.40
CA ASN A 200 -18.03 18.45 12.89
C ASN A 200 -18.79 19.32 13.89
N GLN A 201 -19.46 18.73 14.89
CA GLN A 201 -20.19 19.46 15.94
C GLN A 201 -19.29 19.87 17.11
N THR A 202 -18.13 19.24 17.26
CA THR A 202 -17.14 19.50 18.32
C THR A 202 -15.99 20.42 17.90
N GLY A 203 -16.08 20.99 16.69
CA GLY A 203 -15.04 21.80 16.04
C GLY A 203 -15.13 23.30 16.32
#